data_AF-A0A238ZY84-F1
#
_entry.id   AF-A0A238ZY84-F1
#
_cell.length_a   1.000
_cell.length_b   1.000
_cell.length_c   1.000
_cell.angle_alpha   90.00
_cell.angle_beta   90.00
_cell.angle_gamma   90.00
#
_symmetry.space_group_name_H-M   'P 1'
#
loop_
_entity.id
_entity.type
_entity.pdbx_description
1 polymer ?
#
loop_
_entity_poly.entity_id
_entity_poly.type
_entity_poly.pdbx_seq_one_letter_code
_entity_poly.pdbx_strand_id
1 'polypeptide(L)'
;MKDLKPIIRLNQRSVDERRRHLGELQRAEERLLADIAAFEAQVEQERAVAATDLNLARALPAFLTHAKQRREQFQHAQAMMRQEIAKAEEMVADAFRELKKFEQVQEQRDLAAKQARRYRETQMFDEVASIRFSRQQGDGSEDQT
;
A
#
# COMPACT_ATOMS: atom_id res chain seq x y z
N MET A 1 3.55 -26.57 -13.37
CA MET A 1 3.10 -25.15 -13.41
C MET A 1 4.03 -24.33 -12.51
N LYS A 2 4.41 -23.12 -12.94
CA LYS A 2 5.33 -22.22 -12.20
C LYS A 2 4.63 -21.62 -10.97
N ASP A 3 5.30 -21.67 -9.81
CA ASP A 3 4.85 -21.11 -8.53
C ASP A 3 4.70 -19.58 -8.62
N LEU A 4 3.59 -19.02 -8.12
CA LEU A 4 3.34 -17.57 -8.12
C LEU A 4 3.87 -16.89 -6.88
N LYS A 5 4.26 -17.63 -5.83
CA LYS A 5 4.80 -17.04 -4.59
C LYS A 5 5.96 -16.07 -4.82
N PRO A 6 6.93 -16.32 -5.73
CA PRO A 6 7.97 -15.34 -6.03
C PRO A 6 7.42 -14.02 -6.61
N ILE A 7 6.43 -14.11 -7.50
CA ILE A 7 5.79 -12.93 -8.13
C ILE A 7 4.96 -12.16 -7.10
N ILE A 8 4.25 -12.86 -6.21
CA ILE A 8 3.50 -12.24 -5.11
C ILE A 8 4.45 -11.44 -4.20
N ARG A 9 5.59 -12.02 -3.80
CA ARG A 9 6.60 -11.30 -3.01
C ARG A 9 7.16 -10.07 -3.71
N LEU A 10 7.37 -10.14 -5.03
CA LEU A 10 7.80 -9.00 -5.82
C LEU A 10 6.75 -7.87 -5.79
N ASN A 11 5.47 -8.22 -5.96
CA ASN A 11 4.38 -7.25 -5.90
C ASN A 11 4.18 -6.66 -4.50
N GLN A 12 4.36 -7.45 -3.44
CA GLN A 12 4.37 -6.95 -2.05
C GLN A 12 5.44 -5.87 -1.85
N ARG A 13 6.68 -6.14 -2.32
CA ARG A 13 7.76 -5.14 -2.28
C ARG A 13 7.42 -3.87 -3.05
N SER A 14 6.84 -4.01 -4.24
CA SER A 14 6.37 -2.87 -5.04
C SER A 14 5.33 -2.01 -4.30
N VAL A 15 4.38 -2.65 -3.60
CA VAL A 15 3.40 -1.93 -2.75
C VAL A 15 4.11 -1.20 -1.62
N ASP A 16 5.03 -1.85 -0.93
CA ASP A 16 5.76 -1.26 0.20
C ASP A 16 6.64 -0.08 -0.23
N GLU A 17 7.32 -0.19 -1.38
CA GLU A 17 8.11 0.89 -1.98
C GLU A 17 7.26 2.12 -2.29
N ARG A 18 6.09 1.91 -2.91
CA ARG A 18 5.16 3.00 -3.26
C ARG A 18 4.54 3.65 -2.02
N ARG A 19 4.21 2.86 -1.00
CA ARG A 19 3.73 3.38 0.29
C ARG A 19 4.80 4.20 0.99
N ARG A 20 6.05 3.75 0.97
CA ARG A 20 7.18 4.52 1.52
C ARG A 20 7.30 5.86 0.80
N HIS A 21 7.25 5.87 -0.53
CA HIS A 21 7.31 7.09 -1.33
C HIS A 21 6.14 8.05 -1.02
N LEU A 22 4.91 7.54 -0.97
CA LEU A 22 3.74 8.35 -0.55
C LEU A 22 3.97 8.98 0.83
N GLY A 23 4.47 8.20 1.80
CA GLY A 23 4.76 8.72 3.13
C GLY A 23 5.88 9.78 3.15
N GLU A 24 6.85 9.71 2.23
CA GLU A 24 7.88 10.75 2.07
C GLU A 24 7.29 12.06 1.55
N LEU A 25 6.37 11.97 0.57
CA LEU A 25 5.65 13.13 0.04
C LEU A 25 4.76 13.78 1.10
N GLN A 26 4.01 12.98 1.86
CA GLN A 26 3.16 13.49 2.96
C GLN A 26 3.99 14.21 4.03
N ARG A 27 5.15 13.66 4.43
CA ARG A 27 6.08 14.36 5.34
C ARG A 27 6.66 15.64 4.72
N ALA A 28 6.83 15.69 3.41
CA ALA A 28 7.25 16.91 2.71
C ALA A 28 6.15 17.97 2.72
N GLU A 29 4.88 17.58 2.54
CA GLU A 29 3.73 18.47 2.67
C GLU A 29 3.59 19.03 4.09
N GLU A 30 3.73 18.19 5.12
CA GLU A 30 3.70 18.64 6.52
C GLU A 30 4.77 19.70 6.81
N ARG A 31 5.99 19.50 6.31
CA ARG A 31 7.07 20.50 6.44
C ARG A 31 6.74 21.79 5.70
N LEU A 32 6.21 21.70 4.47
CA LEU A 32 5.79 22.87 3.71
C LEU A 32 4.70 23.65 4.44
N LEU A 33 3.73 22.98 5.06
CA LEU A 33 2.68 23.60 5.86
C LEU A 33 3.25 24.30 7.10
N ALA A 34 4.22 23.69 7.77
CA ALA A 34 4.92 24.30 8.90
C ALA A 34 5.69 25.55 8.48
N ASP A 35 6.40 25.49 7.36
CA ASP A 35 7.14 26.63 6.80
C ASP A 35 6.21 27.80 6.45
N ILE A 36 5.04 27.51 5.87
CA ILE A 36 4.01 28.51 5.59
C ILE A 36 3.52 29.15 6.88
N ALA A 37 3.18 28.35 7.90
CA ALA A 37 2.70 28.87 9.18
C ALA A 37 3.74 29.76 9.88
N ALA A 38 5.02 29.35 9.86
CA ALA A 38 6.12 30.14 10.40
C ALA A 38 6.30 31.45 9.65
N PHE A 39 6.21 31.41 8.31
CA PHE A 39 6.29 32.60 7.47
C PHE A 39 5.15 33.58 7.75
N GLU A 40 3.91 33.11 7.87
CA GLU A 40 2.76 33.96 8.20
C GLU A 40 2.91 34.61 9.58
N ALA A 41 3.41 33.86 10.58
CA ALA A 41 3.71 34.43 11.90
C ALA A 41 4.78 35.53 11.82
N GLN A 42 5.82 35.34 11.00
CA GLN A 42 6.85 36.35 10.77
C GLN A 42 6.27 37.62 10.12
N VAL A 43 5.37 37.48 9.15
CA VAL A 43 4.71 38.63 8.50
C VAL A 43 3.90 39.45 9.49
N GLU A 44 3.16 38.80 10.39
CA GLU A 44 2.38 39.50 11.42
C GLU A 44 3.29 40.17 12.46
N GLN A 45 4.41 39.53 12.83
CA GLN A 45 5.41 40.15 13.69
C GLN A 45 6.00 41.42 13.05
N GLU A 46 6.37 41.36 11.77
CA GLU A 46 6.94 42.51 11.04
C GLU A 46 5.96 43.69 11.00
N ARG A 47 4.66 43.41 10.80
CA ARG A 47 3.59 44.42 10.84
C ARG A 47 3.47 45.05 12.23
N ALA A 48 3.49 44.25 13.28
CA ALA A 48 3.39 44.73 14.65
C ALA A 48 4.59 45.64 15.02
N VAL A 49 5.80 45.24 14.66
CA VAL A 49 7.01 46.04 14.92
C VAL A 49 7.01 47.34 14.13
N ALA A 50 6.66 47.28 12.83
CA ALA A 50 6.55 48.47 11.98
C ALA A 50 5.49 49.48 12.45
N ALA A 51 4.47 49.04 13.21
CA ALA A 51 3.51 49.94 13.84
C ALA A 51 4.11 50.78 14.99
N THR A 52 5.25 50.35 15.54
CA THR A 52 5.92 50.99 16.68
C THR A 52 7.20 51.75 16.33
N ASP A 53 7.74 51.55 15.12
CA ASP A 53 8.98 52.20 14.64
C ASP A 53 8.76 52.83 13.26
N LEU A 54 8.92 54.16 13.19
CA LEU A 54 8.71 54.96 11.98
C LEU A 54 9.67 54.62 10.83
N ASN A 55 10.89 54.17 11.14
CA ASN A 55 11.85 53.75 10.11
C ASN A 55 11.44 52.42 9.50
N LEU A 56 10.96 51.47 10.32
CA LEU A 56 10.45 50.19 9.85
C LEU A 56 9.09 50.34 9.13
N ALA A 57 8.25 51.28 9.55
CA ALA A 57 7.01 51.64 8.86
C ALA A 57 7.25 52.04 7.40
N ARG A 58 8.36 52.73 7.10
CA ARG A 58 8.73 53.10 5.71
C ARG A 58 9.15 51.90 4.86
N ALA A 59 9.74 50.87 5.44
CA ALA A 59 10.18 49.66 4.74
C ALA A 59 9.05 48.63 4.55
N LEU A 60 8.02 48.69 5.40
CA LEU A 60 6.92 47.72 5.42
C LEU A 60 6.23 47.48 4.05
N PRO A 61 5.95 48.48 3.20
CA PRO A 61 5.31 48.24 1.90
C PRO A 61 6.14 47.34 0.97
N ALA A 62 7.46 47.52 0.95
CA ALA A 62 8.37 46.69 0.16
C ALA A 62 8.39 45.25 0.70
N PHE A 63 8.47 45.09 2.03
CA PHE A 63 8.37 43.78 2.67
C PHE A 63 7.04 43.07 2.33
N LEU A 64 5.90 43.77 2.42
CA LEU A 64 4.59 43.17 2.10
C LEU A 64 4.46 42.75 0.63
N THR A 65 5.12 43.47 -0.27
CA THR A 65 5.18 43.09 -1.69
C THR A 65 5.93 41.76 -1.87
N HIS A 66 7.09 41.62 -1.22
CA HIS A 66 7.82 40.35 -1.20
C HIS A 66 7.02 39.24 -0.51
N ALA A 67 6.31 39.55 0.58
CA ALA A 67 5.50 38.57 1.27
C ALA A 67 4.34 38.05 0.42
N LYS A 68 3.72 38.91 -0.39
CA LYS A 68 2.72 38.50 -1.37
C LYS A 68 3.30 37.52 -2.40
N GLN A 69 4.45 37.85 -2.99
CA GLN A 69 5.14 36.97 -3.94
C GLN A 69 5.49 35.61 -3.30
N ARG A 70 5.94 35.62 -2.04
CA ARG A 70 6.26 34.40 -1.32
C ARG A 70 5.03 33.53 -1.04
N ARG A 71 3.89 34.13 -0.69
CA ARG A 71 2.61 33.42 -0.55
C ARG A 71 2.17 32.77 -1.85
N GLU A 72 2.29 33.46 -2.98
CA GLU A 72 1.99 32.91 -4.30
C GLU A 72 2.88 31.69 -4.61
N GLN A 73 4.18 31.77 -4.29
CA GLN A 73 5.10 30.62 -4.42
C GLN A 73 4.67 29.44 -3.54
N PHE A 74 4.29 29.68 -2.29
CA PHE A 74 3.82 28.64 -1.38
C PHE A 74 2.51 27.98 -1.87
N GLN A 75 1.57 28.77 -2.38
CA GLN A 75 0.33 28.26 -2.97
C GLN A 75 0.62 27.36 -4.17
N HIS A 76 1.54 27.78 -5.06
CA HIS A 76 1.95 26.96 -6.18
C HIS A 76 2.62 25.66 -5.72
N ALA A 77 3.55 25.75 -4.76
CA ALA A 77 4.23 24.58 -4.20
C ALA A 77 3.24 23.59 -3.55
N GLN A 78 2.24 24.08 -2.80
CA GLN A 78 1.18 23.25 -2.24
C GLN A 78 0.35 22.57 -3.32
N ALA A 79 -0.05 23.30 -4.36
CA ALA A 79 -0.84 22.73 -5.45
C ALA A 79 -0.09 21.59 -6.15
N MET A 80 1.20 21.81 -6.44
CA MET A 80 2.06 20.78 -7.02
C MET A 80 2.24 19.58 -6.08
N MET A 81 2.52 19.82 -4.79
CA MET A 81 2.66 18.75 -3.80
C MET A 81 1.40 17.88 -3.69
N ARG A 82 0.22 18.50 -3.65
CA ARG A 82 -1.06 17.78 -3.62
C ARG A 82 -1.29 16.93 -4.85
N GLN A 83 -0.93 17.42 -6.03
CA GLN A 83 -1.01 16.64 -7.27
C GLN A 83 -0.08 15.43 -7.23
N GLU A 84 1.15 15.59 -6.73
CA GLU A 84 2.10 14.49 -6.61
C GLU A 84 1.66 13.45 -5.57
N ILE A 85 1.09 13.89 -4.43
CA ILE A 85 0.49 13.00 -3.43
C ILE A 85 -0.65 12.20 -4.05
N ALA A 86 -1.59 12.84 -4.76
CA ALA A 86 -2.71 12.16 -5.40
C ALA A 86 -2.24 11.11 -6.43
N LYS A 87 -1.20 11.42 -7.21
CA LYS A 87 -0.58 10.45 -8.13
C LYS A 87 0.04 9.27 -7.37
N ALA A 88 0.75 9.54 -6.27
CA ALA A 88 1.36 8.50 -5.46
C ALA A 88 0.31 7.60 -4.78
N GLU A 89 -0.81 8.16 -4.33
CA GLU A 89 -1.96 7.40 -3.82
C GLU A 89 -2.53 6.44 -4.88
N GLU A 90 -2.74 6.93 -6.11
CA GLU A 90 -3.21 6.09 -7.21
C GLU A 90 -2.18 4.99 -7.55
N MET A 91 -0.90 5.33 -7.55
CA MET A 91 0.18 4.37 -7.76
C MET A 91 0.20 3.26 -6.70
N VAL A 92 -0.09 3.58 -5.43
CA VAL A 92 -0.24 2.58 -4.36
C VAL A 92 -1.48 1.71 -4.60
N ALA A 93 -2.61 2.32 -4.99
CA ALA A 93 -3.84 1.61 -5.27
C ALA A 93 -3.68 0.62 -6.44
N ASP A 94 -3.04 1.04 -7.53
CA ASP A 94 -2.72 0.20 -8.69
C ASP A 94 -1.85 -1.01 -8.29
N ALA A 95 -0.76 -0.77 -7.55
CA ALA A 95 0.13 -1.84 -7.11
C ALA A 95 -0.57 -2.84 -6.18
N PHE A 96 -1.46 -2.35 -5.31
CA PHE A 96 -2.25 -3.21 -4.44
C PHE A 96 -3.25 -4.06 -5.23
N ARG A 97 -3.91 -3.49 -6.25
CA ARG A 97 -4.80 -4.23 -7.16
C ARG A 97 -4.06 -5.36 -7.87
N GLU A 98 -2.86 -5.10 -8.38
CA GLU A 98 -2.05 -6.12 -9.06
C GLU A 98 -1.59 -7.23 -8.10
N LEU A 99 -1.17 -6.87 -6.88
CA LEU A 99 -0.87 -7.84 -5.83
C LEU A 99 -2.06 -8.76 -5.57
N LYS A 100 -3.26 -8.18 -5.38
CA LYS A 100 -4.48 -8.94 -5.06
C LYS A 100 -4.88 -9.92 -6.15
N LYS A 101 -4.70 -9.54 -7.42
CA LYS A 101 -4.92 -10.43 -8.55
C LYS A 101 -4.06 -11.69 -8.47
N PHE A 102 -2.76 -11.56 -8.18
CA PHE A 102 -1.88 -12.73 -8.04
C PHE A 102 -2.20 -13.57 -6.81
N GLU A 103 -2.55 -12.92 -5.68
CA GLU A 103 -2.98 -13.62 -4.47
C GLU A 103 -4.23 -14.48 -4.72
N GLN A 104 -5.26 -13.94 -5.38
CA GLN A 104 -6.47 -14.69 -5.73
C GLN A 104 -6.17 -15.89 -6.63
N VAL A 105 -5.33 -15.73 -7.66
CA VAL A 105 -4.96 -16.83 -8.55
C VAL A 105 -4.21 -17.92 -7.79
N GLN A 106 -3.32 -17.56 -6.87
CA GLN A 106 -2.58 -18.52 -6.05
C GLN A 106 -3.52 -19.26 -5.07
N GLU A 107 -4.46 -18.56 -4.45
CA GLU A 107 -5.46 -19.17 -3.57
C GLU A 107 -6.31 -20.23 -4.30
N GLN A 108 -6.79 -19.92 -5.51
CA GLN A 108 -7.53 -20.88 -6.32
C GLN A 108 -6.71 -22.12 -6.68
N ARG A 109 -5.42 -21.93 -6.96
CA ARG A 109 -4.49 -23.05 -7.22
C ARG A 109 -4.28 -23.92 -5.99
N ASP A 110 -4.09 -23.31 -4.83
CA ASP A 110 -3.90 -24.03 -3.58
C ASP A 110 -5.16 -24.82 -3.19
N LEU A 111 -6.35 -24.25 -3.44
CA LEU A 111 -7.63 -24.93 -3.24
C LEU A 111 -7.77 -26.14 -4.18
N ALA A 112 -7.49 -25.98 -5.46
CA ALA A 112 -7.55 -27.07 -6.44
C ALA A 112 -6.55 -28.19 -6.10
N ALA A 113 -5.32 -27.84 -5.71
CA ALA A 113 -4.31 -28.81 -5.29
C ALA A 113 -4.74 -29.59 -4.03
N LYS A 114 -5.36 -28.89 -3.07
CA LYS A 114 -5.89 -29.50 -1.84
C LYS A 114 -7.04 -30.47 -2.16
N GLN A 115 -7.95 -30.10 -3.06
CA GLN A 115 -9.05 -30.97 -3.50
C GLN A 115 -8.52 -32.21 -4.23
N ALA A 116 -7.58 -32.04 -5.17
CA ALA A 116 -6.97 -33.15 -5.89
C ALA A 116 -6.18 -34.10 -4.97
N ARG A 117 -5.56 -33.57 -3.90
CA ARG A 117 -4.91 -34.38 -2.87
C ARG A 117 -5.94 -35.19 -2.07
N ARG A 118 -7.02 -34.54 -1.59
CA ARG A 118 -8.10 -35.22 -0.87
C ARG A 118 -8.73 -36.33 -1.70
N TYR A 119 -9.01 -36.08 -2.97
CA TYR A 119 -9.57 -37.07 -3.88
C TYR A 119 -8.65 -38.30 -4.02
N ARG A 120 -7.35 -38.09 -4.21
CA ARG A 120 -6.37 -39.19 -4.26
C ARG A 120 -6.28 -39.97 -2.95
N GLU A 121 -6.32 -39.27 -1.81
CA GLU A 121 -6.33 -39.92 -0.48
C GLU A 121 -7.59 -40.77 -0.29
N THR A 122 -8.77 -40.27 -0.66
CA THR A 122 -10.02 -41.04 -0.62
C THR A 122 -9.97 -42.28 -1.51
N GLN A 123 -9.54 -42.16 -2.78
CA GLN A 123 -9.41 -43.30 -3.67
C GLN A 123 -8.47 -44.38 -3.12
N MET A 124 -7.35 -43.97 -2.52
CA MET A 124 -6.40 -44.91 -1.90
C MET A 124 -7.02 -45.62 -0.69
N PHE A 125 -7.82 -44.92 0.13
CA PHE A 125 -8.52 -45.55 1.27
C PHE A 125 -9.58 -46.55 0.81
N ASP A 126 -10.35 -46.21 -0.23
CA ASP A 126 -11.37 -47.09 -0.81
C ASP A 126 -10.72 -48.36 -1.39
N GLU A 127 -9.60 -48.22 -2.10
CA GLU A 127 -8.83 -49.35 -2.62
C GLU A 127 -8.33 -50.26 -1.49
N VAL A 128 -7.71 -49.71 -0.44
CA VAL A 128 -7.26 -50.50 0.72
C VAL A 128 -8.43 -51.18 1.44
N ALA A 129 -9.58 -50.51 1.59
CA ALA A 129 -10.78 -51.07 2.20
C ALA A 129 -11.32 -52.25 1.40
N SER A 130 -11.41 -52.11 0.06
CA SER A 130 -11.84 -53.19 -0.84
C SER A 130 -10.93 -54.41 -0.78
N ILE A 131 -9.60 -54.22 -0.80
CA ILE A 131 -8.62 -55.31 -0.68
C ILE A 131 -8.80 -56.07 0.63
N ARG A 132 -8.98 -55.36 1.76
CA ARG A 132 -9.23 -55.99 3.06
C ARG A 132 -10.53 -56.78 3.08
N PHE A 133 -11.61 -56.19 2.55
CA PHE A 133 -12.91 -56.83 2.50
C PHE A 133 -12.92 -58.09 1.63
N SER A 134 -12.26 -58.06 0.47
CA SER A 134 -12.11 -59.25 -0.40
C SER A 134 -11.31 -60.37 0.27
N ARG A 135 -10.26 -60.04 1.04
CA ARG A 135 -9.51 -61.06 1.82
C ARG A 135 -10.38 -61.71 2.90
N GLN A 136 -11.19 -60.92 3.60
CA GLN A 136 -12.03 -61.41 4.67
C GLN A 136 -13.18 -62.30 4.17
N GLN A 137 -13.67 -62.07 2.94
CA GLN A 137 -14.64 -62.97 2.31
C GLN A 137 -14.01 -64.26 1.77
N GLY A 138 -12.75 -64.22 1.32
CA GLY A 138 -12.02 -65.42 0.89
C GLY A 138 -11.77 -66.40 2.04
N ASP A 139 -11.37 -65.91 3.21
CA ASP A 139 -11.16 -66.72 4.43
C ASP A 139 -12.47 -67.29 5.00
N GLY A 140 -13.62 -66.64 4.76
CA GLY A 140 -14.93 -67.09 5.25
C GLY A 140 -15.59 -68.19 4.41
N SER A 141 -15.04 -68.51 3.24
CA SER A 141 -15.57 -69.53 2.32
C SER A 141 -14.87 -70.89 2.35
N GLU A 142 -13.81 -71.05 3.15
CA GLU A 142 -13.08 -72.32 3.29
C GLU A 142 -13.49 -73.17 4.51
N ASP A 143 -14.43 -72.72 5.35
CA ASP A 143 -14.84 -73.41 6.59
C ASP A 143 -16.23 -74.09 6.51
N GLN A 144 -16.69 -74.44 5.30
CA GLN A 144 -17.92 -75.24 5.07
C GLN A 144 -17.66 -76.38 4.06
N THR A 145 -16.85 -77.36 4.45
CA THR A 145 -16.85 -78.74 3.92
C THR A 145 -16.64 -79.71 5.06
#